data_AF-X1A843-F1
#
_entry.id   AF-X1A843-F1
#
_cell.length_a   1.000
_cell.length_b   1.000
_cell.length_c   1.000
_cell.angle_alpha   90.00
_cell.angle_beta   90.00
_cell.angle_gamma   90.00
#
_symmetry.space_group_name_H-M   'P 1'
#
loop_
_entity.id
_entity.type
_entity.pdbx_description
1 polymer ?
#
loop_
_entity_poly.entity_id
_entity_poly.type
_entity_poly.pdbx_seq_one_letter_code
_entity_poly.pdbx_strand_id
1 'polypeptide(L)'
;MNLSNKVIYTYMGILQPRLGNANYCSAGQLSPLFNDPYYKTIGIGTRIFLGGGIGYIAWQGTQHNPNVPRTKGGVPRSGAGTIAVIGDLKKMSPEWLRGTTLRGYGVNLTVGIGLPIPILNEEIVQWTAVRDEEIYAQIIDYSDAYPKG
;
A
#
# COMPACT_ATOMS: atom_id res chain seq x y z
N MET A 1 -0.70 16.24 3.58
CA MET A 1 -1.33 17.44 4.16
C MET A 1 -1.47 18.52 3.07
N ASN A 2 -2.05 19.67 3.39
CA ASN A 2 -2.28 20.76 2.43
C ASN A 2 -2.00 22.13 3.07
N LEU A 3 -0.92 22.80 2.67
CA LEU A 3 -0.56 24.15 3.16
C LEU A 3 -1.27 25.28 2.41
N SER A 4 -1.88 25.01 1.27
CA SER A 4 -2.54 26.04 0.45
C SER A 4 -3.84 26.56 1.06
N ASN A 5 -4.42 27.56 0.40
CA ASN A 5 -5.69 28.17 0.75
C ASN A 5 -6.91 27.50 0.09
N LYS A 6 -6.73 26.46 -0.74
CA LYS A 6 -7.82 25.75 -1.44
C LYS A 6 -7.95 24.31 -0.94
N VAL A 7 -9.16 23.76 -1.01
CA VAL A 7 -9.41 22.34 -0.75
C VAL A 7 -8.83 21.50 -1.89
N ILE A 8 -8.12 20.43 -1.55
CA ILE A 8 -7.58 19.46 -2.52
C ILE A 8 -8.35 18.14 -2.38
N TYR A 9 -8.82 17.60 -3.49
CA TYR A 9 -9.49 16.29 -3.54
C TYR A 9 -8.49 15.24 -4.04
N THR A 10 -8.19 14.23 -3.22
CA THR A 10 -7.25 13.15 -3.60
C THR A 10 -7.92 11.78 -3.54
N TYR A 11 -7.25 10.78 -4.10
CA TYR A 11 -7.64 9.37 -3.96
C TYR A 11 -7.56 8.86 -2.51
N MET A 12 -6.95 9.61 -1.60
CA MET A 12 -6.91 9.31 -0.16
C MET A 12 -7.98 10.07 0.64
N GLY A 13 -8.80 10.89 -0.01
CA GLY A 13 -9.81 11.73 0.61
C GLY A 13 -9.56 13.23 0.47
N ILE A 14 -10.34 14.02 1.19
CA ILE A 14 -10.29 15.48 1.12
C ILE A 14 -9.15 16.01 2.00
N LEU A 15 -8.34 16.93 1.47
CA LEU A 15 -7.36 17.69 2.24
C LEU A 15 -7.82 19.15 2.36
N GLN A 16 -8.14 19.55 3.59
CA GLN A 16 -8.56 20.90 3.96
C GLN A 16 -7.39 21.89 3.85
N PRO A 17 -7.66 23.15 3.45
CA PRO A 17 -6.62 24.18 3.37
C PRO A 17 -6.01 24.48 4.74
N ARG A 18 -4.82 25.09 4.74
CA ARG A 18 -4.11 25.55 5.93
C ARG A 18 -3.92 24.49 7.02
N LEU A 19 -3.51 23.28 6.62
CA LEU A 19 -3.27 22.14 7.51
C LEU A 19 -4.49 21.71 8.34
N GLY A 20 -5.71 21.95 7.85
CA GLY A 20 -6.92 21.54 8.57
C GLY A 20 -7.04 20.04 8.82
N ASN A 21 -6.36 19.20 8.02
CA ASN A 21 -6.22 17.76 8.25
C ASN A 21 -5.01 17.15 7.55
N ALA A 22 -4.73 15.87 7.86
CA ALA A 22 -3.80 15.01 7.15
C ALA A 22 -4.46 13.66 6.84
N ASN A 23 -4.13 13.09 5.68
CA ASN A 23 -4.55 11.74 5.32
C ASN A 23 -3.33 10.82 5.44
N TYR A 24 -3.57 9.62 5.96
CA TYR A 24 -2.60 8.53 6.05
C TYR A 24 -3.16 7.31 5.32
N CYS A 25 -2.34 6.65 4.51
CA CYS A 25 -2.73 5.44 3.78
C CYS A 25 -1.62 4.41 3.89
N SER A 26 -1.87 3.39 4.70
CA SER A 26 -1.08 2.17 4.81
C SER A 26 -1.87 1.17 5.66
N ALA A 27 -1.51 -0.11 5.57
CA ALA A 27 -1.95 -1.12 6.53
C ALA A 27 -1.07 -1.16 7.81
N GLY A 28 -0.09 -0.26 7.93
CA GLY A 28 0.86 -0.23 9.05
C GLY A 28 1.61 -1.56 9.18
N GLN A 29 1.79 -2.04 10.39
CA GLN A 29 2.39 -3.34 10.70
C GLN A 29 1.68 -4.54 10.04
N LEU A 30 0.42 -4.40 9.58
CA LEU A 30 -0.29 -5.46 8.87
C LEU A 30 0.07 -5.54 7.37
N SER A 31 0.87 -4.60 6.86
CA SER A 31 1.28 -4.58 5.46
C SER A 31 2.20 -5.77 5.14
N PRO A 32 1.82 -6.70 4.23
CA PRO A 32 2.68 -7.85 3.92
C PRO A 32 4.02 -7.44 3.32
N LEU A 33 4.07 -6.33 2.58
CA LEU A 33 5.30 -5.83 1.95
C LEU A 33 6.25 -5.15 2.95
N PHE A 34 5.77 -4.74 4.13
CA PHE A 34 6.66 -4.34 5.24
C PHE A 34 7.17 -5.55 6.02
N ASN A 35 6.37 -6.62 6.06
CA ASN A 35 6.73 -7.88 6.70
C ASN A 35 7.63 -8.80 5.82
N ASP A 36 7.82 -8.45 4.54
CA ASP A 36 8.83 -9.04 3.64
C ASP A 36 9.62 -7.91 2.94
N PRO A 37 10.44 -7.14 3.68
CA PRO A 37 11.02 -5.87 3.22
C PRO A 37 12.04 -6.00 2.08
N TYR A 38 12.52 -7.23 1.85
CA TYR A 38 13.50 -7.58 0.82
C TYR A 38 12.94 -8.55 -0.23
N TYR A 39 11.63 -8.77 -0.24
CA TYR A 39 10.92 -9.60 -1.23
C TYR A 39 11.49 -11.04 -1.33
N LYS A 40 11.81 -11.64 -0.18
CA LYS A 40 12.39 -12.99 -0.11
C LYS A 40 11.34 -14.08 -0.31
N THR A 41 10.08 -13.77 -0.02
CA THR A 41 8.97 -14.73 -0.04
C THR A 41 7.83 -14.31 -0.97
N ILE A 42 7.64 -13.00 -1.15
CA ILE A 42 6.60 -12.41 -2.00
C ILE A 42 7.22 -12.12 -3.37
N GLY A 43 6.73 -12.79 -4.41
CA GLY A 43 7.23 -12.62 -5.78
C GLY A 43 6.22 -13.06 -6.83
N ILE A 44 6.65 -13.02 -8.10
CA ILE A 44 5.82 -13.44 -9.23
C ILE A 44 5.41 -14.92 -9.04
N GLY A 45 4.13 -15.21 -9.29
CA GLY A 45 3.56 -16.55 -9.13
C GLY A 45 3.11 -16.88 -7.70
N THR A 46 3.38 -16.03 -6.70
CA THR A 46 2.82 -16.21 -5.35
C THR A 46 1.31 -16.21 -5.43
N ARG A 47 0.68 -17.26 -4.88
CA ARG A 47 -0.77 -17.37 -4.74
C ARG A 47 -1.24 -16.48 -3.60
N ILE A 48 -2.25 -15.67 -3.84
CA ILE A 48 -2.76 -14.67 -2.90
C ILE A 48 -4.27 -14.77 -2.74
N PHE A 49 -4.77 -14.23 -1.64
CA PHE A 49 -6.19 -13.92 -1.48
C PHE A 49 -6.48 -12.62 -2.24
N LEU A 50 -7.42 -12.66 -3.18
CA LEU A 50 -7.78 -11.51 -4.01
C LEU A 50 -9.30 -11.45 -4.18
N GLY A 51 -9.94 -10.44 -3.60
CA GLY A 51 -11.37 -10.17 -3.75
C GLY A 51 -12.26 -11.33 -3.29
N GLY A 52 -11.85 -12.14 -2.31
CA GLY A 52 -12.61 -13.32 -1.88
C GLY A 52 -12.29 -14.61 -2.66
N GLY A 53 -11.49 -14.51 -3.73
CA GLY A 53 -11.05 -15.65 -4.54
C GLY A 53 -9.53 -15.85 -4.48
N ILE A 54 -9.04 -16.70 -5.39
CA ILE A 54 -7.60 -16.93 -5.58
C ILE A 54 -7.10 -15.97 -6.66
N GLY A 55 -6.03 -15.24 -6.33
CA GLY A 55 -5.25 -14.45 -7.28
C GLY A 55 -3.78 -14.86 -7.27
N TYR A 56 -3.02 -14.22 -8.14
CA TYR A 56 -1.58 -14.39 -8.27
C TYR A 56 -0.89 -13.05 -8.46
N ILE A 57 0.35 -12.94 -7.99
CA ILE A 57 1.23 -11.82 -8.34
C ILE A 57 1.73 -12.07 -9.77
N ALA A 58 1.41 -11.15 -10.67
CA ALA A 58 1.77 -11.24 -12.08
C ALA A 58 3.07 -10.49 -12.40
N TRP A 59 3.33 -9.37 -11.70
CA TRP A 59 4.47 -8.49 -11.97
C TRP A 59 4.70 -7.49 -10.83
N GLN A 60 5.66 -6.57 -10.98
CA GLN A 60 5.70 -5.36 -10.15
C GLN A 60 4.59 -4.37 -10.52
N GLY A 61 4.08 -3.67 -9.51
CA GLY A 61 3.12 -2.58 -9.68
C GLY A 61 3.78 -1.28 -10.15
N THR A 62 2.96 -0.25 -10.37
CA THR A 62 3.44 1.10 -10.69
C THR A 62 4.20 1.71 -9.51
N GLN A 63 5.25 2.50 -9.79
CA GLN A 63 6.10 3.13 -8.77
C GLN A 63 6.91 2.14 -7.91
N HIS A 64 7.05 0.88 -8.35
CA HIS A 64 7.88 -0.09 -7.67
C HIS A 64 9.34 0.39 -7.65
N ASN A 65 9.90 0.55 -6.46
CA ASN A 65 11.31 0.91 -6.26
C ASN A 65 11.90 0.08 -5.10
N PRO A 66 12.64 -1.01 -5.38
CA PRO A 66 13.21 -1.85 -4.34
C PRO A 66 14.38 -1.17 -3.62
N ASN A 67 15.02 -0.16 -4.23
CA ASN A 67 16.31 0.39 -3.82
C ASN A 67 16.21 1.59 -2.86
N VAL A 68 15.05 1.82 -2.25
CA VAL A 68 14.88 2.94 -1.32
C VAL A 68 15.64 2.72 0.01
N PRO A 69 16.02 3.80 0.72
CA PRO A 69 16.60 3.70 2.04
C PRO A 69 15.71 2.93 3.02
N ARG A 70 16.32 2.10 3.87
CA ARG A 70 15.66 1.27 4.87
C ARG A 70 16.18 1.56 6.27
N THR A 71 15.39 1.25 7.28
CA THR A 71 15.83 1.23 8.68
C THR A 71 16.80 0.06 8.91
N LYS A 72 17.42 0.00 10.10
CA LYS A 72 18.25 -1.15 10.49
C LYS A 72 17.45 -2.47 10.48
N GLY A 73 16.15 -2.42 10.79
CA GLY A 73 15.23 -3.55 10.73
C GLY A 73 14.69 -3.86 9.33
N GLY A 74 15.14 -3.16 8.29
CA GLY A 74 14.73 -3.41 6.90
C GLY A 74 13.48 -2.67 6.45
N VAL A 75 12.75 -1.99 7.34
CA VAL A 75 11.54 -1.24 6.99
C VAL A 75 11.87 -0.10 6.02
N PRO A 76 11.19 0.00 4.86
CA PRO A 76 11.39 1.10 3.92
C PRO A 76 11.04 2.46 4.53
N ARG A 77 11.84 3.49 4.24
CA ARG A 77 11.63 4.87 4.72
C ARG A 77 10.81 5.75 3.75
N SER A 78 10.43 5.20 2.61
CA SER A 78 9.61 5.84 1.58
C SER A 78 8.84 4.76 0.80
N GLY A 79 8.02 5.16 -0.17
CA GLY A 79 7.37 4.23 -1.09
C GLY A 79 8.39 3.28 -1.74
N ALA A 80 8.15 1.98 -1.64
CA ALA A 80 9.10 0.93 -2.04
C ALA A 80 8.44 -0.08 -2.97
N GLY A 81 8.05 -1.24 -2.45
CA GLY A 81 7.49 -2.33 -3.22
C GLY A 81 6.03 -2.08 -3.57
N THR A 82 5.70 -2.27 -4.84
CA THR A 82 4.33 -2.42 -5.31
C THR A 82 4.22 -3.69 -6.15
N ILE A 83 3.06 -4.32 -6.14
CA ILE A 83 2.78 -5.56 -6.87
C ILE A 83 1.65 -5.35 -7.86
N ALA A 84 1.73 -6.03 -9.01
CA ALA A 84 0.64 -6.19 -9.95
C ALA A 84 0.06 -7.59 -9.77
N VAL A 85 -1.27 -7.68 -9.65
CA VAL A 85 -1.97 -8.92 -9.35
C VAL A 85 -3.00 -9.24 -10.42
N ILE A 86 -3.26 -10.54 -10.61
CA ILE A 86 -4.26 -11.06 -11.55
C ILE A 86 -5.12 -12.12 -10.86
N GLY A 87 -6.40 -12.18 -11.21
CA GLY A 87 -7.32 -13.18 -10.69
C GLY A 87 -8.61 -13.27 -11.51
N ASP A 88 -9.37 -14.35 -11.31
CA ASP A 88 -10.66 -14.56 -11.97
C ASP A 88 -11.79 -13.87 -11.22
N LEU A 89 -12.33 -12.80 -11.80
CA LEU A 89 -13.43 -12.03 -11.23
C LEU A 89 -14.69 -12.89 -10.97
N LYS A 90 -14.93 -13.95 -11.75
CA LYS A 90 -16.10 -14.83 -11.58
C LYS A 90 -16.03 -15.66 -10.30
N LYS A 91 -14.87 -15.74 -9.66
CA LYS A 91 -14.64 -16.46 -8.40
C LYS A 91 -14.54 -15.53 -7.19
N MET A 92 -14.65 -14.23 -7.39
CA MET A 92 -14.59 -13.22 -6.33
C MET A 92 -15.96 -13.01 -5.69
N SER A 93 -15.97 -12.44 -4.47
CA SER A 93 -17.18 -12.18 -3.69
C SER A 93 -17.42 -10.68 -3.51
N PRO A 94 -18.69 -10.21 -3.60
CA PRO A 94 -19.04 -8.81 -3.35
C PRO A 94 -18.80 -8.35 -1.91
N GLU A 95 -18.52 -9.27 -0.98
CA GLU A 95 -18.05 -8.92 0.36
C GLU A 95 -16.66 -8.27 0.33
N TRP A 96 -15.78 -8.76 -0.54
CA TRP A 96 -14.36 -8.37 -0.62
C TRP A 96 -14.03 -7.52 -1.84
N LEU A 97 -14.95 -7.39 -2.78
CA LEU A 97 -14.79 -6.58 -3.99
C LEU A 97 -16.00 -5.68 -4.19
N ARG A 98 -15.84 -4.37 -3.97
CA ARG A 98 -16.95 -3.41 -4.09
C ARG A 98 -16.56 -2.18 -4.90
N GLY A 99 -17.45 -1.80 -5.82
CA GLY A 99 -17.41 -0.47 -6.41
C GLY A 99 -17.70 0.58 -5.34
N THR A 100 -16.85 1.59 -5.26
CA THR A 100 -16.96 2.71 -4.32
C THR A 100 -16.79 4.03 -5.06
N THR A 101 -17.11 5.14 -4.41
CA THR A 101 -16.89 6.48 -4.97
C THR A 101 -16.18 7.33 -3.94
N LEU A 102 -15.07 7.95 -4.34
CA LEU A 102 -14.37 8.92 -3.52
C LEU A 102 -14.78 10.31 -3.95
N ARG A 103 -15.33 11.09 -3.01
CA ARG A 103 -15.85 12.43 -3.28
C ARG A 103 -14.78 13.32 -3.91
N GLY A 104 -15.07 13.84 -5.10
CA GLY A 104 -14.18 14.73 -5.86
C GLY A 104 -13.04 14.04 -6.61
N TYR A 105 -12.84 12.72 -6.42
CA TYR A 105 -11.86 11.93 -7.18
C TYR A 105 -12.54 11.06 -8.25
N GLY A 106 -13.68 10.45 -7.91
CA GLY A 106 -14.50 9.70 -8.86
C GLY A 106 -14.81 8.26 -8.43
N VAL A 107 -15.10 7.43 -9.42
CA VAL A 107 -15.39 5.99 -9.24
C VAL A 107 -14.11 5.25 -8.85
N ASN A 108 -14.22 4.33 -7.91
CA ASN A 108 -13.13 3.53 -7.38
C ASN A 108 -13.57 2.08 -7.16
N LEU A 109 -12.61 1.19 -6.92
CA LEU A 109 -12.83 -0.22 -6.63
C LEU A 109 -12.08 -0.58 -5.34
N THR A 110 -12.83 -0.95 -4.31
CA THR A 110 -12.27 -1.45 -3.06
C THR A 110 -12.06 -2.96 -3.19
N VAL A 111 -10.80 -3.39 -3.09
CA VAL A 111 -10.37 -4.78 -3.29
C VAL A 111 -9.72 -5.29 -2.01
N GLY A 112 -10.27 -6.35 -1.43
CA GLY A 112 -9.62 -7.11 -0.37
C GLY A 112 -8.45 -7.89 -0.93
N ILE A 113 -7.27 -7.73 -0.32
CA ILE A 113 -6.05 -8.43 -0.72
C ILE A 113 -5.36 -9.00 0.52
N GLY A 114 -4.87 -10.23 0.41
CA GLY A 114 -4.12 -10.89 1.47
C GLY A 114 -2.96 -11.68 0.87
N LEU A 115 -1.77 -11.49 1.41
CA LEU A 115 -0.56 -12.16 0.95
C LEU A 115 -0.05 -13.11 2.03
N PRO A 116 0.21 -14.38 1.72
CA PRO A 116 0.86 -15.29 2.66
C PRO A 116 2.35 -14.96 2.75
N ILE A 117 2.89 -15.02 3.98
CA ILE A 117 4.34 -14.97 4.23
C ILE A 117 4.76 -16.33 4.79
N PRO A 118 5.32 -17.22 3.97
CA PRO A 118 5.83 -18.51 4.46
C PRO A 118 7.05 -18.29 5.36
N ILE A 119 6.98 -18.82 6.57
CA ILE A 119 8.09 -18.77 7.53
C ILE A 119 9.08 -19.88 7.18
N LEU A 120 10.18 -19.52 6.52
CA LEU A 120 11.20 -20.48 6.05
C LEU A 120 12.43 -20.53 6.95
N ASN A 121 12.68 -19.49 7.74
CA ASN A 121 13.82 -19.37 8.66
C ASN A 121 13.54 -18.27 9.71
N GLU A 122 14.44 -18.13 10.68
CA GLU A 122 14.34 -17.14 11.75
C GLU A 122 14.42 -15.70 11.24
N GLU A 123 15.15 -15.45 10.14
CA GLU A 123 15.28 -14.12 9.54
C GLU A 123 13.92 -13.60 9.03
N ILE A 124 13.12 -14.45 8.37
CA ILE A 124 11.77 -14.09 7.93
C ILE A 124 10.86 -13.81 9.12
N VAL A 125 10.96 -14.56 10.23
CA VAL A 125 10.19 -14.26 11.45
C VAL A 125 10.54 -12.89 12.01
N GLN A 126 11.82 -12.50 11.97
CA GLN A 126 12.23 -11.18 12.45
C GLN A 126 11.61 -10.06 11.62
N TRP A 127 11.52 -10.23 10.30
CA TRP A 127 10.88 -9.24 9.44
C TRP A 127 9.36 -9.16 9.62
N THR A 128 8.69 -10.25 9.99
CA THR A 128 7.25 -10.25 10.26
C THR A 128 6.87 -9.63 11.62
N ALA A 129 7.86 -9.26 12.43
CA ALA A 129 7.67 -8.68 13.75
C ALA A 129 7.73 -7.13 13.77
N VAL A 130 7.63 -6.48 12.61
CA VAL A 130 7.65 -5.02 12.50
C VAL A 130 6.51 -4.39 13.30
N ARG A 131 6.83 -3.34 14.08
CA ARG A 131 5.83 -2.58 14.85
C ARG A 131 5.57 -1.23 14.22
N ASP A 132 4.38 -0.68 14.44
CA ASP A 132 4.01 0.64 13.90
C ASP A 132 5.00 1.76 14.30
N GLU A 133 5.62 1.67 15.48
CA GLU A 133 6.64 2.64 15.94
C GLU A 133 7.94 2.63 15.11
N GLU A 134 8.18 1.56 14.35
CA GLU A 134 9.34 1.40 13.47
C GLU A 134 9.06 1.84 12.02
N ILE A 135 7.78 2.12 11.71
CA ILE A 135 7.31 2.51 10.38
C ILE A 135 7.32 4.03 10.28
N TYR A 136 8.28 4.56 9.52
CA TYR A 136 8.36 5.98 9.25
C TYR A 136 7.46 6.38 8.08
N ALA A 137 6.65 7.43 8.29
CA ALA A 137 5.84 8.04 7.25
C ALA A 137 6.38 9.42 6.88
N GLN A 138 6.39 9.73 5.59
CA GLN A 138 6.81 11.04 5.10
C GLN A 138 5.66 12.04 5.21
N ILE A 139 5.98 13.26 5.66
CA ILE A 139 5.05 14.39 5.64
C ILE A 139 5.15 15.07 4.28
N ILE A 140 4.15 14.86 3.43
CA ILE A 140 4.09 15.43 2.08
C ILE A 140 2.99 16.49 2.04
N ASP A 141 3.33 17.68 1.54
CA ASP A 141 2.36 18.70 1.17
C ASP A 141 1.91 18.50 -0.29
N TYR A 142 0.64 18.16 -0.45
CA TYR A 142 0.05 17.91 -1.77
C TYR A 142 -0.17 19.20 -2.57
N SER A 143 -0.11 20.36 -1.93
CA SER A 143 -0.29 21.63 -2.63
C SER A 143 0.87 22.02 -3.54
N ASP A 144 2.08 21.53 -3.23
CA ASP A 144 3.29 21.75 -4.03
C ASP A 144 3.73 20.51 -4.83
N ALA A 145 3.52 19.31 -4.27
CA ALA A 145 4.03 18.07 -4.86
C ALA A 145 3.25 17.56 -6.08
N TYR A 146 1.94 17.78 -6.16
CA TYR A 146 1.09 17.25 -7.25
C TYR A 146 0.99 18.15 -8.51
N PRO A 147 1.11 19.49 -8.44
CA PRO A 147 1.17 20.32 -9.65
C PRO A 147 2.47 20.22 -10.47
N LYS A 148 3.54 19.57 -9.95
CA LYS A 148 4.90 19.59 -10.52
C LYS A 148 5.44 18.19 -10.88
N GLY A 149 4.54 17.28 -11.27
CA GLY A 149 4.87 15.90 -11.64
C GLY A 149 6.06 15.76 -12.60
#